data_AF-A0A7Y4B4I5-F1
#
_entry.id   AF-A0A7Y4B4I5-F1
#
_cell.length_a   1.000
_cell.length_b   1.000
_cell.length_c   1.000
_cell.angle_alpha   90.00
_cell.angle_beta   90.00
_cell.angle_gamma   90.00
#
_symmetry.space_group_name_H-M   'P 1'
#
loop_
_entity.id
_entity.type
_entity.pdbx_description
1 polymer ?
#
loop_
_entity_poly.entity_id
_entity_poly.type
_entity_poly.pdbx_seq_one_letter_code
_entity_poly.pdbx_strand_id
1 'polypeptide(L)'
;MKIFLIVATLVQFTLLSFSKYYCSIANEVLRKAVETKESNFLSFLDKYDYYNDLDNYLGLASATVWVMVVLVIKLKNVSSTDMAHVAVCLPLFFHMVLMSM
;
A
#
# COMPACT_ATOMS: atom_id res chain seq x y z
N MET A 1 10.02 8.96 20.30
CA MET A 1 8.97 9.34 19.33
C MET A 1 9.49 9.47 17.92
N LYS A 2 10.56 10.25 17.68
CA LYS A 2 11.14 10.42 16.33
C LYS A 2 11.46 9.11 15.61
N ILE A 3 12.17 8.19 16.26
CA ILE A 3 12.52 6.87 15.69
C ILE A 3 11.26 6.06 15.34
N PHE A 4 10.24 6.05 16.21
CA PHE A 4 8.96 5.38 15.94
C PHE A 4 8.28 5.94 14.69
N LEU A 5 8.18 7.27 14.58
CA LEU A 5 7.55 7.93 13.43
C LEU A 5 8.31 7.63 12.13
N ILE A 6 9.64 7.65 12.16
CA ILE A 6 10.49 7.30 11.01
C ILE A 6 10.25 5.85 10.59
N VAL A 7 10.32 4.91 11.54
CA VAL A 7 10.11 3.48 11.25
C VAL A 7 8.70 3.23 10.71
N ALA A 8 7.67 3.85 11.31
CA ALA A 8 6.29 3.68 10.86
C ALA A 8 6.07 4.24 9.44
N THR A 9 6.68 5.38 9.12
CA THR A 9 6.64 5.96 7.77
C THR A 9 7.34 5.05 6.76
N LEU A 10 8.51 4.50 7.11
CA LEU A 10 9.23 3.54 6.25
C LEU A 10 8.39 2.28 6.00
N VAL A 11 7.77 1.72 7.04
CA VAL A 11 6.88 0.56 6.90
C VAL A 11 5.71 0.87 5.96
N GLN A 12 5.06 2.04 6.11
CA GLN A 12 3.97 2.44 5.22
C GLN A 12 4.44 2.60 3.77
N PHE A 13 5.61 3.18 3.53
CA PHE A 13 6.17 3.28 2.19
C PHE A 13 6.46 1.92 1.57
N THR A 14 7.04 1.00 2.34
CA THR A 14 7.31 -0.36 1.89
C THR A 14 6.00 -1.07 1.52
N LEU A 15 4.97 -0.99 2.38
CA LEU A 15 3.67 -1.60 2.13
C LEU A 15 3.00 -1.02 0.87
N LEU A 16 2.98 0.31 0.72
CA LEU A 16 2.40 0.97 -0.46
C LEU A 16 3.16 0.65 -1.75
N SER A 17 4.49 0.56 -1.68
CA SER A 17 5.33 0.20 -2.82
C SER A 17 5.08 -1.25 -3.25
N PHE A 18 4.96 -2.18 -2.30
CA PHE A 18 4.63 -3.57 -2.61
C PHE A 18 3.19 -3.71 -3.13
N SER A 19 2.22 -2.99 -2.56
CA SER A 19 0.85 -2.93 -3.07
C SER A 19 0.86 -2.55 -4.55
N LYS A 20 1.51 -1.44 -4.93
CA LYS A 20 1.63 -1.04 -6.34
C LYS A 20 2.34 -2.08 -7.20
N TYR A 21 3.40 -2.71 -6.69
CA TYR A 21 4.12 -3.76 -7.41
C TYR A 21 3.22 -4.94 -7.75
N TYR A 22 2.45 -5.45 -6.79
CA TYR A 22 1.53 -6.56 -7.03
C TYR A 22 0.32 -6.16 -7.87
N CYS A 23 -0.18 -4.93 -7.74
CA CYS A 23 -1.17 -4.36 -8.65
C CYS A 23 -0.67 -4.39 -10.12
N SER A 24 0.58 -3.99 -10.35
CA SER A 24 1.20 -4.02 -11.67
C SER A 24 1.30 -5.45 -12.23
N ILE A 25 1.70 -6.41 -11.39
CA ILE A 25 1.73 -7.84 -11.78
C ILE A 25 0.32 -8.34 -12.11
N ALA A 26 -0.67 -8.03 -11.28
CA ALA A 26 -2.07 -8.41 -11.51
C ALA A 26 -2.52 -7.89 -12.89
N ASN A 27 -2.28 -6.61 -13.18
CA ASN A 27 -2.61 -6.02 -14.48
C ASN A 27 -1.88 -6.69 -15.65
N GLU A 28 -0.60 -7.07 -15.49
CA GLU A 28 0.14 -7.80 -16.52
C GLU A 28 -0.44 -9.21 -16.75
N VAL A 29 -0.81 -9.91 -15.68
CA VAL A 29 -1.45 -11.22 -15.73
C VAL A 29 -2.81 -11.12 -16.43
N LEU A 30 -3.61 -10.10 -16.09
CA LEU A 30 -4.90 -9.85 -16.74
C LEU A 30 -4.73 -9.54 -18.23
N ARG A 31 -3.75 -8.71 -18.61
CA ARG A 31 -3.44 -8.43 -20.01
C ARG A 31 -3.10 -9.71 -20.77
N LYS A 32 -2.25 -10.57 -20.22
CA LYS A 32 -1.89 -11.87 -20.81
C LYS A 32 -3.11 -12.80 -20.92
N ALA A 33 -4.02 -12.77 -19.94
CA ALA A 33 -5.26 -13.53 -19.97
C ALA A 33 -6.14 -13.12 -21.16
N VAL A 34 -6.31 -11.81 -21.38
CA VAL A 34 -7.11 -11.26 -22.48
C VAL A 34 -6.49 -11.58 -23.85
N GLU A 35 -5.16 -11.60 -23.95
CA GLU A 35 -4.44 -11.94 -25.18
C GLU A 35 -4.47 -13.45 -25.50
N THR A 36 -4.75 -14.31 -24.53
CA THR A 36 -4.72 -15.78 -24.69
C THR A 36 -6.11 -16.36 -24.92
N LYS A 37 -6.35 -16.99 -26.08
CA LYS A 37 -7.58 -17.74 -26.36
C LYS A 37 -7.50 -19.17 -25.80
N GLU A 38 -8.24 -19.41 -24.72
CA GLU A 38 -9.02 -20.62 -24.43
C GLU A 38 -8.43 -21.79 -23.61
N SER A 39 -7.11 -22.02 -23.45
CA SER A 39 -6.65 -23.18 -22.62
C SER A 39 -6.18 -22.84 -21.20
N ASN A 40 -5.54 -21.67 -21.00
CA ASN A 40 -4.95 -21.28 -19.71
C ASN A 40 -5.68 -20.12 -19.01
N PHE A 41 -6.84 -19.70 -19.52
CA PHE A 41 -7.56 -18.51 -19.06
C PHE A 41 -7.90 -18.56 -17.57
N LEU A 42 -8.44 -19.70 -17.09
CA LEU A 42 -8.72 -19.91 -15.65
C LEU A 42 -7.47 -19.77 -14.77
N SER A 43 -6.34 -20.33 -15.21
CA SER A 43 -5.07 -20.20 -14.46
C SER A 43 -4.56 -18.75 -14.40
N PHE A 44 -4.83 -17.95 -15.44
CA PHE A 44 -4.50 -16.52 -15.39
C PHE A 44 -5.44 -15.74 -14.47
N LEU A 45 -6.74 -16.07 -14.45
CA LEU A 45 -7.69 -15.45 -13.51
C LEU A 45 -7.33 -15.77 -12.06
N ASP A 46 -7.02 -17.02 -11.72
CA ASP A 46 -6.59 -17.39 -10.37
C ASP A 46 -5.33 -16.61 -9.93
N LYS A 47 -4.37 -16.42 -10.85
CA LYS A 47 -3.18 -15.62 -10.59
C LYS A 47 -3.50 -14.14 -10.45
N TYR A 48 -4.41 -13.61 -11.26
CA TYR A 48 -4.87 -12.23 -11.14
C TYR A 48 -5.49 -12.00 -9.76
N ASP A 49 -6.44 -12.84 -9.36
CA ASP A 49 -7.10 -12.76 -8.06
C ASP A 49 -6.10 -12.84 -6.92
N TYR A 50 -5.14 -13.77 -6.99
CA TYR A 50 -4.07 -13.87 -5.99
C TYR A 50 -3.25 -12.57 -5.83
N TYR A 51 -2.80 -11.97 -6.93
CA TYR A 51 -2.00 -10.74 -6.87
C TYR A 51 -2.84 -9.51 -6.49
N ASN A 52 -4.10 -9.48 -6.92
CA ASN A 52 -5.05 -8.43 -6.55
C ASN A 52 -5.41 -8.49 -5.06
N ASP A 53 -5.62 -9.69 -4.51
CA ASP A 53 -5.81 -9.88 -3.07
C ASP A 53 -4.57 -9.45 -2.28
N LEU A 54 -3.37 -9.79 -2.76
CA LEU A 54 -2.13 -9.40 -2.11
C LEU A 54 -1.96 -7.87 -2.10
N ASP A 55 -2.28 -7.19 -3.20
CA ASP A 55 -2.34 -5.73 -3.26
C ASP A 55 -3.33 -5.16 -2.22
N ASN A 56 -4.56 -5.69 -2.19
CA ASN A 56 -5.59 -5.27 -1.24
C ASN A 56 -5.15 -5.45 0.23
N TYR A 57 -4.55 -6.59 0.58
CA TYR A 57 -4.06 -6.84 1.93
C TYR A 57 -2.93 -5.90 2.33
N LEU A 58 -2.01 -5.59 1.42
CA LEU A 58 -0.92 -4.64 1.67
C LEU A 58 -1.43 -3.20 1.82
N GLY A 59 -2.42 -2.80 1.01
CA GLY A 59 -3.12 -1.53 1.15
C GLY A 59 -3.82 -1.40 2.50
N LEU A 60 -4.58 -2.42 2.91
CA LEU A 60 -5.24 -2.47 4.21
C LEU A 60 -4.25 -2.47 5.39
N ALA A 61 -3.14 -3.21 5.28
CA ALA A 61 -2.08 -3.19 6.28
C ALA A 61 -1.47 -1.80 6.42
N SER A 62 -1.19 -1.11 5.30
CA SER A 62 -0.68 0.26 5.31
C SER A 62 -1.65 1.23 5.99
N ALA A 63 -2.94 1.16 5.65
CA ALA A 63 -3.99 1.95 6.27
C ALA A 63 -4.09 1.70 7.79
N THR A 64 -3.96 0.44 8.21
CA THR A 64 -3.97 0.05 9.63
C THR A 64 -2.78 0.65 10.38
N VAL A 65 -1.58 0.58 9.82
CA VAL A 65 -0.37 1.21 10.39
C VAL A 65 -0.57 2.73 10.49
N TRP A 66 -1.18 3.35 9.49
CA TRP A 66 -1.50 4.79 9.51
C TRP A 66 -2.47 5.17 10.64
N VAL A 67 -3.57 4.44 10.81
CA VAL A 67 -4.49 4.67 11.93
C VAL A 67 -3.78 4.54 13.27
N MET A 68 -2.93 3.51 13.44
CA MET A 68 -2.14 3.33 14.66
C MET A 68 -1.19 4.49 14.93
N VAL A 69 -0.53 5.02 13.89
CA VAL A 69 0.34 6.21 14.01
C VAL A 69 -0.46 7.42 14.47
N VAL A 70 -1.63 7.67 13.88
CA VAL A 70 -2.52 8.78 14.27
C VAL A 70 -2.96 8.65 15.73
N LEU A 71 -3.38 7.44 16.15
CA LEU A 71 -3.77 7.17 17.53
C LEU A 71 -2.62 7.42 18.51
N VAL A 72 -1.42 6.92 18.21
CA VAL A 72 -0.24 7.13 19.07
C VAL A 72 0.14 8.61 19.18
N ILE A 73 0.06 9.36 18.09
CA ILE A 73 0.32 10.82 18.08
C ILE A 73 -0.69 11.55 18.98
N LYS A 74 -1.97 11.20 18.88
CA LYS A 74 -3.06 11.80 19.68
C LYS A 74 -2.94 11.44 21.16
N LEU A 75 -2.75 10.16 21.49
CA LEU A 75 -2.63 9.69 22.88
C LEU A 75 -1.43 10.29 23.61
N LYS A 76 -0.33 10.55 22.90
CA LYS A 76 0.88 11.13 23.50
C LYS A 76 0.92 12.66 23.43
N ASN A 77 -0.13 13.32 22.94
CA ASN A 77 -0.20 14.79 22.76
C ASN A 77 0.98 15.38 21.95
N VAL A 78 1.54 14.61 21.01
CA VAL A 78 2.71 15.03 20.20
C VAL A 78 2.27 15.65 18.88
N SER A 79 0.97 15.94 18.73
CA SER A 79 0.37 16.42 17.49
C SER A 79 0.83 17.81 17.07
N SER A 80 1.51 18.57 17.94
CA SER A 80 2.06 19.90 17.62
C SER A 80 3.47 19.86 17.04
N THR A 81 4.03 18.67 16.75
CA THR A 81 5.39 18.55 16.22
C THR A 81 5.38 18.37 14.71
N ASP A 82 6.25 19.08 14.00
CA ASP A 82 6.38 19.01 12.54
C ASP A 82 6.58 17.57 12.05
N MET A 83 7.33 16.75 12.81
CA MET A 83 7.53 15.33 12.48
C MET A 83 6.26 14.49 12.55
N ALA A 84 5.32 14.81 13.45
CA ALA A 84 4.05 14.09 13.54
C ALA A 84 3.16 14.43 12.33
N HIS A 85 3.16 15.68 11.88
CA HIS A 85 2.46 16.08 10.66
C HIS A 85 3.05 15.40 9.42
N VAL A 86 4.38 15.35 9.31
CA VAL A 86 5.06 14.65 8.21
C VAL A 86 4.71 13.15 8.20
N ALA A 87 4.75 12.48 9.34
CA ALA A 87 4.43 11.05 9.43
C ALA A 87 2.97 10.70 9.09
N VAL A 88 2.04 11.67 9.17
CA VAL A 88 0.63 11.48 8.80
C VAL A 88 0.40 11.84 7.33
N CYS A 89 0.97 12.95 6.85
CA CYS A 89 0.68 13.48 5.51
C CYS A 89 1.55 12.87 4.41
N LEU A 90 2.81 12.56 4.70
CA LEU A 90 3.75 12.05 3.70
C LEU A 90 3.34 10.70 3.07
N PRO A 91 2.84 9.72 3.85
CA PRO A 91 2.32 8.45 3.30
C PRO A 91 1.09 8.64 2.40
N LEU A 92 0.20 9.58 2.76
CA LEU A 92 -0.98 9.91 1.96
C LEU A 92 -0.55 10.53 0.62
N PHE A 93 0.39 11.47 0.65
CA PHE A 93 0.93 12.07 -0.56
C PHE A 93 1.61 11.03 -1.46
N PHE A 94 2.42 10.14 -0.87
CA PHE A 94 3.08 9.06 -1.58
C PHE A 94 2.07 8.10 -2.24
N HIS A 95 0.98 7.77 -1.54
CA HIS A 95 -0.09 6.95 -2.10
C HIS A 95 -0.80 7.64 -3.29
N MET A 96 -1.09 8.94 -3.19
CA MET A 96 -1.66 9.71 -4.31
C MET A 96 -0.75 9.70 -5.54
N VAL A 97 0.56 9.90 -5.35
CA VAL A 97 1.55 9.83 -6.44
C VAL A 97 1.54 8.44 -7.07
N LEU A 98 1.57 7.38 -6.26
CA LEU A 98 1.51 6.00 -6.73
C LEU A 98 0.23 5.64 -7.48
N MET A 99 -0.92 6.19 -7.08
CA MET A 99 -2.19 5.97 -7.79
C MET A 99 -2.28 6.77 -9.10
N SER A 100 -1.57 7.89 -9.21
CA SER A 100 -1.57 8.74 -10.42
C SER A 100 -0.69 8.21 -11.56
N MET A 101 0.22 7.28 -11.26
CA MET A 101 1.11 6.62 -12.23
C MET A 101 0.54 5.28 -12.68
#